data_AF-A0A3M1LM50-F1
#
_entry.id   AF-A0A3M1LM50-F1
#
_cell.length_a   1.000
_cell.length_b   1.000
_cell.length_c   1.000
_cell.angle_alpha   90.00
_cell.angle_beta   90.00
_cell.angle_gamma   90.00
#
_symmetry.space_group_name_H-M   'P 1'
#
loop_
_entity.id
_entity.type
_entity.pdbx_description
1 polymer ?
#
loop_
_entity_poly.entity_id
_entity_poly.type
_entity_poly.pdbx_seq_one_letter_code
_entity_poly.pdbx_strand_id
1 'polypeptide(L)'
;MSEYAENIIKILAGLPEFLRKPMLKSRLEEFFNISRDEQIEIINNAINAIPEIEFNILSKLIKTWLEVLDSFEPRRREEIFALYATMLSNKPDIISKLDIDGLINIYNSLDDEMKKNTLTAIRNAIDKVENRDILLEHIPEKAKILLSL
;
A
#
# COMPACT_ATOMS: atom_id res chain seq x y z
N MET A 1 -0.59 -7.01 19.30
CA MET A 1 -1.00 -7.43 17.94
C MET A 1 -0.15 -6.77 16.83
N SER A 2 0.33 -5.53 16.99
CA SER A 2 1.23 -4.88 16.01
C SER A 2 2.60 -5.58 15.85
N GLU A 3 3.16 -6.11 16.95
CA GLU A 3 4.49 -6.73 16.98
C GLU A 3 4.63 -7.93 16.01
N TYR A 4 3.55 -8.70 15.78
CA TYR A 4 3.58 -9.82 14.84
C TYR A 4 3.60 -9.36 13.37
N ALA A 5 2.78 -8.38 13.02
CA ALA A 5 2.76 -7.81 11.67
C ALA A 5 4.07 -7.09 11.35
N GLU A 6 4.61 -6.35 12.31
CA GLU A 6 5.92 -5.71 12.23
C GLU A 6 7.04 -6.74 11.96
N ASN A 7 7.07 -7.84 12.74
CA ASN A 7 8.06 -8.91 12.55
C ASN A 7 7.94 -9.58 11.18
N ILE A 8 6.72 -9.83 10.69
CA ILE A 8 6.50 -10.35 9.33
C ILE A 8 7.05 -9.38 8.27
N ILE A 9 6.75 -8.09 8.39
CA ILE A 9 7.24 -7.08 7.45
C ILE A 9 8.77 -7.04 7.44
N LYS A 10 9.41 -7.06 8.61
CA LYS A 10 10.87 -7.11 8.74
C LYS A 10 11.46 -8.36 8.08
N ILE A 11 10.87 -9.54 8.32
CA ILE A 11 11.30 -10.79 7.69
C ILE A 11 11.19 -10.68 6.17
N LEU A 12 10.03 -10.28 5.65
CA LEU A 12 9.81 -10.16 4.20
C LEU A 12 10.75 -9.16 3.55
N ALA A 13 10.96 -8.00 4.15
CA ALA A 13 11.88 -6.99 3.64
C ALA A 13 13.34 -7.44 3.63
N GLY A 14 13.74 -8.29 4.59
CA GLY A 14 15.08 -8.89 4.67
C GLY A 14 15.35 -10.01 3.66
N LEU A 15 14.31 -10.56 3.03
CA LEU A 15 14.49 -11.61 2.02
C LEU A 15 15.15 -11.08 0.74
N PRO A 16 16.01 -11.90 0.09
CA PRO A 16 16.45 -11.64 -1.28
C PRO A 16 15.26 -11.46 -2.23
N GLU A 17 15.41 -10.59 -3.22
CA GLU A 17 14.32 -10.23 -4.12
C GLU A 17 13.69 -11.43 -4.84
N PHE A 18 14.51 -12.39 -5.27
CA PHE A 18 14.06 -13.61 -5.95
C PHE A 18 13.18 -14.52 -5.07
N LEU A 19 13.25 -14.39 -3.74
CA LEU A 19 12.34 -15.06 -2.79
C LEU A 19 11.18 -14.15 -2.43
N ARG A 20 11.44 -12.86 -2.23
CA ARG A 20 10.44 -11.88 -1.78
C ARG A 20 9.30 -11.74 -2.78
N LYS A 21 9.60 -11.63 -4.09
CA LYS A 21 8.59 -11.51 -5.16
C LYS A 21 7.59 -12.68 -5.17
N PRO A 22 8.00 -13.95 -5.34
CA PRO A 22 7.06 -15.06 -5.37
C PRO A 22 6.29 -15.24 -4.05
N MET A 23 6.94 -14.99 -2.90
CA MET A 23 6.24 -15.07 -1.61
C MET A 23 5.15 -14.00 -1.48
N LEU A 24 5.44 -12.74 -1.83
CA LEU A 24 4.42 -11.67 -1.82
C LEU A 24 3.29 -11.95 -2.79
N LYS A 25 3.60 -12.48 -3.98
CA LYS A 25 2.59 -12.85 -4.97
C LYS A 25 1.64 -13.91 -4.43
N SER A 26 2.17 -15.00 -3.87
CA SER A 26 1.38 -16.06 -3.25
C SER A 26 0.50 -15.53 -2.11
N ARG A 27 1.03 -14.63 -1.27
CA ARG A 27 0.23 -13.99 -0.21
C ARG A 27 -0.87 -13.09 -0.73
N LEU A 28 -0.63 -12.35 -1.81
CA LEU A 28 -1.66 -11.54 -2.45
C LEU A 28 -2.73 -12.41 -3.12
N GLU A 29 -2.35 -13.53 -3.73
CA GLU A 29 -3.30 -14.51 -4.26
C GLU A 29 -4.18 -15.10 -3.16
N GLU A 30 -3.61 -15.47 -2.01
CA GLU A 30 -4.38 -15.90 -0.83
C GLU A 30 -5.30 -14.79 -0.34
N PHE A 31 -4.78 -13.55 -0.24
CA PHE A 31 -5.52 -12.38 0.23
C PHE A 31 -6.79 -12.11 -0.60
N PHE A 32 -6.74 -12.29 -1.92
CA PHE A 32 -7.92 -12.10 -2.77
C PHE A 32 -8.96 -13.24 -2.66
N ASN A 33 -8.64 -14.35 -1.99
CA ASN A 33 -9.51 -15.52 -1.85
C ASN A 33 -10.09 -15.71 -0.43
N ILE A 34 -9.64 -14.94 0.56
CA ILE A 34 -10.17 -14.94 1.93
C ILE A 34 -11.39 -14.01 2.06
N SER A 35 -12.06 -14.04 3.22
CA SER A 35 -13.23 -13.21 3.46
C SER A 35 -12.89 -11.73 3.56
N ARG A 36 -13.89 -10.86 3.32
CA ARG A 36 -13.72 -9.41 3.40
C ARG A 36 -13.30 -8.93 4.79
N ASP A 37 -13.81 -9.57 5.85
CA ASP A 37 -13.46 -9.21 7.22
C ASP A 37 -11.99 -9.55 7.52
N GLU A 38 -11.51 -10.71 7.07
CA GLU A 38 -10.10 -11.09 7.19
C GLU A 38 -9.18 -10.17 6.37
N GLN A 39 -9.59 -9.77 5.15
CA GLN A 39 -8.86 -8.78 4.37
C GLN A 39 -8.71 -7.46 5.12
N ILE A 40 -9.82 -6.96 5.70
CA ILE A 40 -9.85 -5.72 6.47
C ILE A 40 -8.93 -5.82 7.70
N GLU A 41 -8.93 -6.96 8.40
CA GLU A 41 -8.05 -7.21 9.54
C GLU A 41 -6.58 -7.16 9.13
N ILE A 42 -6.20 -7.86 8.05
CA ILE A 42 -4.83 -7.89 7.54
C ILE A 42 -4.36 -6.48 7.17
N ILE A 43 -5.17 -5.72 6.43
CA ILE A 43 -4.83 -4.35 6.01
C ILE A 43 -4.71 -3.43 7.22
N ASN A 44 -5.59 -3.55 8.21
CA ASN A 44 -5.50 -2.79 9.46
C ASN A 44 -4.22 -3.09 10.24
N ASN A 45 -3.84 -4.36 10.33
CA ASN A 45 -2.62 -4.78 11.01
C ASN A 45 -1.37 -4.25 10.28
N ALA A 46 -1.36 -4.29 8.95
CA ALA A 46 -0.28 -3.70 8.15
C ALA A 46 -0.18 -2.18 8.36
N ILE A 47 -1.30 -1.46 8.25
CA ILE A 47 -1.37 -0.01 8.45
C ILE A 47 -0.86 0.40 9.84
N ASN A 48 -1.28 -0.31 10.88
CA ASN A 48 -0.86 -0.02 12.26
C ASN A 48 0.64 -0.30 12.50
N ALA A 49 1.25 -1.20 11.72
CA ALA A 49 2.66 -1.53 11.86
C ALA A 49 3.58 -0.56 11.10
N ILE A 50 3.08 0.13 10.06
CA ILE A 50 3.89 1.02 9.21
C ILE A 50 4.69 2.07 10.01
N PRO A 51 4.11 2.82 10.97
CA PRO A 51 4.85 3.86 11.71
C PRO A 51 6.00 3.33 12.56
N GLU A 52 5.96 2.05 12.95
CA GLU A 52 6.96 1.43 13.83
C GLU A 52 8.17 0.87 13.06
N ILE A 53 8.12 0.87 11.72
CA ILE A 53 9.11 0.21 10.88
C ILE A 53 10.03 1.26 10.26
N GLU A 54 11.34 1.03 10.35
CA GLU A 54 12.31 1.90 9.70
C GLU A 54 12.04 2.02 8.18
N PHE A 55 12.05 3.25 7.68
CA PHE A 55 11.65 3.51 6.29
C PHE A 55 12.54 2.82 5.24
N ASN A 56 13.82 2.63 5.54
CA ASN A 56 14.77 1.85 4.70
C ASN A 56 14.34 0.38 4.51
N ILE A 57 13.66 -0.23 5.48
CA ILE A 57 13.13 -1.58 5.45
C ILE A 57 11.79 -1.57 4.71
N LEU A 58 10.91 -0.65 5.11
CA LEU A 58 9.58 -0.51 4.53
C LEU A 58 9.64 -0.19 3.02
N SER A 59 10.53 0.70 2.60
CA SER A 59 10.67 1.12 1.20
C SER A 59 10.99 -0.04 0.25
N LYS A 60 11.87 -0.97 0.67
CA LYS A 60 12.18 -2.18 -0.10
C LYS A 60 10.94 -3.05 -0.29
N LEU A 61 10.14 -3.20 0.76
CA LEU A 61 8.93 -4.00 0.71
C LEU A 61 7.86 -3.34 -0.16
N ILE A 62 7.63 -2.04 0.00
CA ILE A 62 6.64 -1.27 -0.78
C ILE A 62 7.00 -1.34 -2.27
N LYS A 63 8.27 -1.17 -2.64
CA LYS A 63 8.70 -1.29 -4.04
C LYS A 63 8.33 -2.66 -4.61
N THR A 64 8.71 -3.74 -3.93
CA THR A 64 8.38 -5.10 -4.39
C THR A 64 6.88 -5.34 -4.39
N TRP A 65 6.13 -4.78 -3.45
CA TRP A 65 4.67 -4.89 -3.40
C TRP A 65 4.00 -4.22 -4.61
N LEU A 66 4.45 -3.02 -5.00
CA LEU A 66 3.97 -2.34 -6.21
C LEU A 66 4.30 -3.12 -7.49
N GLU A 67 5.53 -3.62 -7.62
CA GLU A 67 5.95 -4.46 -8.75
C GLU A 67 5.14 -5.76 -8.85
N VAL A 68 4.87 -6.41 -7.72
CA VAL A 68 4.07 -7.64 -7.68
C VAL A 68 2.61 -7.34 -8.00
N LEU A 69 2.05 -6.27 -7.44
CA LEU A 69 0.66 -5.87 -7.72
C LEU A 69 0.45 -5.56 -9.19
N ASP A 70 1.43 -4.99 -9.88
CA ASP A 70 1.33 -4.69 -11.30
C ASP A 70 1.07 -5.94 -12.17
N SER A 71 1.47 -7.13 -11.68
CA SER A 71 1.19 -8.41 -12.34
C SER A 71 -0.26 -8.92 -12.19
N PHE A 72 -1.09 -8.27 -11.38
CA PHE A 72 -2.51 -8.62 -11.19
C PHE A 72 -3.42 -7.77 -12.09
N GLU A 73 -4.62 -8.26 -12.39
CA GLU A 73 -5.57 -7.50 -13.21
C GLU A 73 -5.96 -6.15 -12.55
N PRO A 74 -6.32 -5.11 -13.35
CA PRO A 74 -6.68 -3.79 -12.83
C PRO A 74 -7.67 -3.81 -11.67
N ARG A 75 -8.69 -4.68 -11.74
CA ARG A 75 -9.72 -4.79 -10.70
C ARG A 75 -9.15 -5.16 -9.33
N ARG A 76 -8.22 -6.13 -9.28
CA ARG A 76 -7.57 -6.54 -8.02
C ARG A 76 -6.68 -5.46 -7.45
N ARG A 77 -5.96 -4.72 -8.31
CA ARG A 77 -5.16 -3.56 -7.91
C ARG A 77 -6.05 -2.47 -7.30
N GLU A 78 -7.15 -2.13 -7.96
CA GLU A 78 -8.11 -1.14 -7.44
C GLU A 78 -8.72 -1.59 -6.10
N GLU A 79 -9.08 -2.87 -5.98
CA GLU A 79 -9.69 -3.42 -4.76
C GLU A 79 -8.78 -3.28 -3.55
N ILE A 80 -7.50 -3.65 -3.67
CA ILE A 80 -6.57 -3.57 -2.56
C ILE A 80 -6.21 -2.12 -2.20
N PHE A 81 -6.06 -1.24 -3.19
CA PHE A 81 -5.87 0.19 -2.91
C PHE A 81 -7.10 0.81 -2.25
N ALA A 82 -8.32 0.40 -2.64
CA ALA A 82 -9.55 0.87 -2.01
C ALA A 82 -9.63 0.43 -0.55
N LEU A 83 -9.22 -0.80 -0.22
CA LEU A 83 -9.11 -1.25 1.16
C LEU A 83 -8.16 -0.38 1.98
N TYR A 84 -6.95 -0.10 1.47
CA TYR A 84 -6.03 0.82 2.14
C TYR A 84 -6.61 2.22 2.29
N ALA A 85 -7.21 2.78 1.25
CA ALA A 85 -7.78 4.12 1.25
C ALA A 85 -8.92 4.25 2.28
N THR A 86 -9.84 3.30 2.33
CA THR A 86 -10.93 3.26 3.32
C THR A 86 -10.40 3.11 4.74
N MET A 87 -9.37 2.28 4.97
CA MET A 87 -8.80 2.13 6.31
C MET A 87 -8.04 3.39 6.75
N LEU A 88 -7.32 4.04 5.84
CA LEU A 88 -6.63 5.30 6.10
C LEU A 88 -7.59 6.47 6.31
N SER A 89 -8.74 6.51 5.61
CA SER A 89 -9.76 7.54 5.87
C SER A 89 -10.36 7.44 7.28
N ASN A 90 -10.34 6.23 7.86
CA ASN A 90 -10.80 5.99 9.23
C ASN A 90 -9.69 6.19 10.28
N LYS A 91 -8.42 6.32 9.85
CA LYS A 91 -7.23 6.54 10.70
C LYS A 91 -6.31 7.61 10.08
N PRO A 92 -6.81 8.84 9.91
CA PRO A 92 -6.09 9.87 9.18
C PRO A 92 -4.77 10.29 9.85
N ASP A 93 -4.63 10.06 11.16
CA ASP A 93 -3.41 10.32 11.92
C ASP A 93 -2.22 9.47 11.47
N ILE A 94 -2.45 8.35 10.79
CA ILE A 94 -1.38 7.53 10.24
C ILE A 94 -0.78 8.18 8.99
N ILE A 95 -1.60 8.86 8.18
CA ILE A 95 -1.16 9.51 6.94
C ILE A 95 -0.08 10.56 7.24
N SER A 96 -0.23 11.30 8.33
CA SER A 96 0.75 12.33 8.76
C SER A 96 2.09 11.74 9.24
N LYS A 97 2.14 10.44 9.56
CA LYS A 97 3.36 9.72 9.97
C LYS A 97 4.11 9.09 8.79
N LEU A 98 3.53 9.10 7.59
CA LEU A 98 4.15 8.50 6.41
C LEU A 98 5.25 9.41 5.83
N ASP A 99 6.39 8.82 5.48
CA ASP A 99 7.41 9.49 4.66
C ASP A 99 6.95 9.58 3.21
N ILE A 100 6.20 10.64 2.90
CA ILE A 100 5.57 10.83 1.60
C ILE A 100 6.61 11.16 0.52
N ASP A 101 7.74 11.81 0.87
CA ASP A 101 8.84 12.01 -0.09
C ASP A 101 9.49 10.68 -0.45
N GLY A 102 9.73 9.85 0.57
CA GLY A 102 10.20 8.49 0.38
C GLY A 102 9.27 7.65 -0.50
N LEU A 103 7.95 7.71 -0.27
CA LEU A 103 6.97 6.99 -1.10
C LEU A 103 6.96 7.47 -2.55
N ILE A 104 7.04 8.79 -2.77
CA ILE A 104 7.15 9.37 -4.12
C ILE A 104 8.46 8.92 -4.79
N ASN A 105 9.57 8.84 -4.06
CA ASN A 105 10.84 8.34 -4.60
C ASN A 105 10.76 6.87 -5.01
N ILE A 106 10.08 6.02 -4.23
CA ILE A 106 9.83 4.63 -4.60
C ILE A 106 9.03 4.56 -5.89
N TYR A 107 7.91 5.30 -5.95
CA TYR A 107 7.07 5.41 -7.14
C TYR A 107 7.88 5.88 -8.36
N ASN A 108 8.73 6.89 -8.20
CA ASN A 108 9.58 7.40 -9.27
C ASN A 108 10.61 6.38 -9.77
N SER A 109 10.94 5.37 -8.97
CA SER A 109 11.85 4.29 -9.34
C SER A 109 11.21 3.13 -10.13
N LEU A 110 9.88 3.16 -10.30
CA LEU A 110 9.14 2.21 -11.13
C LEU A 110 9.24 2.58 -12.62
N ASP A 111 8.98 1.63 -13.51
CA ASP A 111 8.83 1.91 -14.94
C ASP A 111 7.53 2.67 -15.26
N ASP A 112 7.45 3.23 -16.47
CA ASP A 112 6.37 4.14 -16.86
C ASP A 112 4.99 3.45 -16.90
N GLU A 113 4.95 2.15 -17.23
CA GLU A 113 3.70 1.39 -17.25
C GLU A 113 3.21 1.12 -15.83
N MET A 114 4.08 0.63 -14.95
CA MET A 114 3.80 0.42 -13.53
C MET A 114 3.38 1.73 -12.84
N LYS A 115 4.04 2.84 -13.16
CA LYS A 115 3.69 4.18 -12.68
C LYS A 115 2.26 4.56 -13.05
N LYS A 116 1.91 4.39 -14.33
CA LYS A 116 0.57 4.70 -14.84
C LYS A 116 -0.49 3.82 -14.16
N ASN A 117 -0.24 2.52 -14.09
CA ASN A 117 -1.15 1.55 -13.49
C ASN A 117 -1.38 1.84 -12.00
N THR A 118 -0.30 2.14 -11.27
CA THR A 118 -0.35 2.49 -9.84
C THR A 118 -1.16 3.75 -9.59
N LEU A 119 -0.88 4.86 -10.29
CA LEU A 119 -1.65 6.10 -10.11
C LEU A 119 -3.13 5.92 -10.47
N THR A 120 -3.41 5.21 -11.57
CA THR A 120 -4.78 4.94 -11.98
C THR A 120 -5.53 4.16 -10.91
N ALA A 121 -4.92 3.11 -10.36
CA ALA A 121 -5.54 2.30 -9.32
C ALA A 121 -5.75 3.09 -8.01
N ILE A 122 -4.79 3.92 -7.59
CA ILE A 122 -4.92 4.76 -6.39
C ILE A 122 -6.03 5.80 -6.57
N ARG A 123 -6.11 6.48 -7.72
CA ARG A 123 -7.18 7.45 -8.00
C ARG A 123 -8.55 6.78 -7.95
N ASN A 124 -8.71 5.68 -8.69
CA ASN A 124 -9.96 4.91 -8.73
C ASN A 124 -10.35 4.38 -7.34
N ALA A 125 -9.38 4.05 -6.50
CA ALA A 125 -9.61 3.66 -5.12
C ALA A 125 -10.12 4.83 -4.27
N ILE A 126 -9.44 5.98 -4.31
CA ILE A 126 -9.82 7.19 -3.56
C ILE A 126 -11.24 7.65 -3.93
N ASP A 127 -11.59 7.62 -5.22
CA ASP A 127 -12.91 8.04 -5.69
C ASP A 127 -14.05 7.14 -5.22
N LYS A 128 -13.75 5.93 -4.74
CA LYS A 128 -14.74 4.96 -4.20
C LYS A 128 -14.83 4.99 -2.67
N VAL A 129 -14.02 5.79 -1.98
CA VAL A 129 -14.05 5.88 -0.51
C VAL A 129 -15.24 6.74 -0.07
N GLU A 130 -16.06 6.24 0.85
CA GLU A 130 -17.19 7.02 1.40
C GLU A 130 -16.73 8.30 2.09
N ASN A 131 -15.69 8.20 2.92
CA ASN A 131 -15.06 9.31 3.64
C ASN A 131 -13.93 9.98 2.83
N ARG A 132 -14.13 10.15 1.51
CA ARG A 132 -13.12 10.68 0.59
C ARG A 132 -12.59 12.05 1.04
N ASP A 133 -13.46 12.95 1.49
CA ASP A 133 -13.07 14.29 1.89
C ASP A 133 -12.10 14.28 3.07
N ILE A 134 -12.34 13.43 4.07
CA ILE A 134 -11.44 13.24 5.23
C ILE A 134 -10.08 12.74 4.75
N LEU A 135 -10.05 11.77 3.83
CA LEU A 135 -8.81 11.25 3.26
C LEU A 135 -8.03 12.36 2.53
N LEU A 136 -8.72 13.15 1.70
CA LEU A 136 -8.11 14.24 0.95
C LEU A 136 -7.56 15.34 1.85
N GLU A 137 -8.23 15.69 2.95
CA GLU A 137 -7.72 16.69 3.90
C GLU A 137 -6.33 16.31 4.45
N HIS A 138 -6.07 15.02 4.61
CA HIS A 138 -4.83 14.51 5.23
C HIS A 138 -3.75 14.08 4.25
N ILE A 139 -4.08 13.85 2.98
CA ILE A 139 -3.07 13.60 1.94
C ILE A 139 -2.24 14.89 1.72
N PRO A 140 -0.90 14.84 1.80
CA PRO A 140 -0.07 16.02 1.56
C PRO A 140 -0.17 16.52 0.12
N GLU A 141 -0.01 17.83 -0.07
CA GLU A 141 -0.19 18.51 -1.36
C GLU A 141 0.66 17.92 -2.49
N LYS A 142 1.91 17.57 -2.22
CA LYS A 142 2.80 16.90 -3.18
C LYS A 142 2.22 15.59 -3.73
N ALA A 143 1.54 14.81 -2.88
CA ALA A 143 0.90 13.56 -3.29
C ALA A 143 -0.39 13.85 -4.07
N LYS A 144 -1.15 14.89 -3.71
CA LYS A 144 -2.32 15.34 -4.49
C LYS A 144 -1.94 15.77 -5.89
N ILE A 145 -0.89 16.59 -6.05
CA ILE A 145 -0.37 17.01 -7.35
C ILE A 145 -0.01 15.80 -8.22
N LEU A 146 0.73 14.84 -7.65
CA LEU A 146 1.10 13.61 -8.35
C LEU A 146 -0.13 12.80 -8.77
N LEU A 147 -1.11 12.69 -7.87
CA LEU A 147 -2.38 12.01 -8.12
C LEU A 147 -3.37 12.85 -8.93
N SER A 148 -3.05 14.10 -9.28
CA SER A 148 -3.95 15.00 -9.99
C SER A 148 -5.35 15.10 -9.33
N LEU A 149 -5.36 15.15 -7.99
CA LEU A 149 -6.57 15.24 -7.14
C LEU A 149 -6.89 16.68 -6.75
#